data_AF-A0A550GLY0-F1
#
_entry.id   AF-A0A550GLY0-F1
#
_cell.length_a   1.000
_cell.length_b   1.000
_cell.length_c   1.000
_cell.angle_alpha   90.00
_cell.angle_beta   90.00
_cell.angle_gamma   90.00
#
_symmetry.space_group_name_H-M   'P 1'
#
loop_
_entity.id
_entity.type
_entity.pdbx_description
1 polymer ?
#
loop_
_entity_poly.entity_id
_entity_poly.type
_entity_poly.pdbx_seq_one_letter_code
_entity_poly.pdbx_strand_id
1 'polypeptide(L)' 'NVSEEIVFIKKMQTLTGSNITIGIANVYDTIKKADLIESDHIRKRNLPQETKEKETEE' A
#
# COMPACT_ATOMS: atom_id res chain seq x y z
N ASN A 1 -15.37 8.16 -6.96
CA ASN A 1 -14.92 7.62 -5.67
C ASN A 1 -14.69 6.14 -5.85
N VAL A 2 -13.54 5.62 -5.42
CA VAL A 2 -13.14 4.21 -5.63
C VAL A 2 -12.82 3.61 -4.26
N SER A 3 -13.09 2.31 -4.07
CA SER A 3 -12.80 1.61 -2.82
C SER A 3 -11.29 1.52 -2.58
N GLU A 4 -10.85 1.70 -1.33
CA GLU A 4 -9.44 1.62 -0.93
C GLU A 4 -8.85 0.21 -1.14
N GLU A 5 -9.68 -0.83 -1.06
CA GLU A 5 -9.28 -2.24 -1.22
C GLU A 5 -8.70 -2.57 -2.59
N ILE A 6 -9.01 -1.76 -3.60
CA ILE A 6 -8.58 -1.97 -5.00
C ILE A 6 -7.54 -0.95 -5.46
N VAL A 7 -7.03 -0.12 -4.54
CA VAL A 7 -6.03 0.91 -4.80
C VAL A 7 -4.70 0.48 -4.18
N PHE A 8 -3.67 0.33 -5.01
CA PHE A 8 -2.34 -0.05 -4.57
C PHE A 8 -1.35 1.08 -4.83
N ILE A 9 -0.77 1.63 -3.76
CA ILE A 9 0.27 2.65 -3.87
C ILE A 9 1.57 1.95 -4.25
N LYS A 10 2.24 2.45 -5.29
CA LYS A 10 3.52 1.92 -5.80
C LYS A 10 4.70 2.72 -5.29
N LYS A 11 4.70 4.03 -5.51
CA LYS A 11 5.78 4.93 -5.09
C LYS A 11 5.19 6.18 -4.47
N MET A 12 5.89 6.69 -3.47
CA MET A 12 5.60 7.98 -2.87
C MET A 12 6.91 8.74 -2.71
N GLN A 13 6.93 10.00 -3.09
CA GLN A 13 8.10 10.87 -3.00
C GLN A 13 7.68 12.22 -2.45
N THR A 14 8.17 12.53 -1.26
CA THR A 14 7.96 13.82 -0.60
C THR A 14 9.00 14.82 -1.09
N LEU A 15 8.55 16.01 -1.45
CA LEU A 15 9.41 17.11 -1.87
C LEU A 15 9.97 17.83 -0.65
N THR A 16 11.29 17.72 -0.44
CA THR A 16 11.99 18.30 0.72
C THR A 16 11.84 19.83 0.74
N GLY A 17 11.65 20.41 1.93
CA GLY A 17 11.41 21.85 2.08
C GLY A 17 9.98 22.28 1.71
N SER A 18 9.07 21.33 1.47
CA SER A 18 7.65 21.57 1.25
C SER A 18 6.81 20.51 1.96
N ASN A 19 5.52 20.79 2.17
CA ASN A 19 4.55 19.82 2.69
C ASN A 19 3.85 19.04 1.55
N ILE A 20 4.54 18.84 0.42
CA ILE A 20 3.95 18.22 -0.78
C ILE A 20 4.54 16.82 -0.96
N THR A 21 3.65 15.84 -1.19
CA THR A 21 4.02 14.46 -1.50
C THR A 21 3.38 14.04 -2.80
N ILE A 22 4.18 13.50 -3.71
CA ILE A 22 3.73 12.98 -5.00
C ILE A 22 3.70 11.47 -4.92
N GLY A 23 2.53 10.88 -5.17
CA GLY A 23 2.30 9.44 -5.16
C GLY A 23 1.95 8.90 -6.55
N ILE A 24 2.32 7.65 -6.81
CA ILE A 24 1.85 6.86 -7.94
C ILE A 24 1.09 5.66 -7.37
N ALA A 25 -0.16 5.50 -7.77
CA ALA A 25 -1.02 4.39 -7.38
C ALA A 25 -1.69 3.76 -8.60
N ASN A 26 -1.90 2.46 -8.52
CA ASN A 26 -2.65 1.69 -9.50
C ASN A 26 -4.03 1.36 -8.94
N VAL A 27 -5.05 1.50 -9.77
CA VAL A 27 -6.43 1.16 -9.43
C VAL A 27 -6.83 -0.03 -10.28
N TYR A 28 -7.36 -1.06 -9.63
CA TYR A 28 -7.75 -2.32 -10.27
C TYR A 28 -9.25 -2.56 -10.15
N ASP A 29 -9.79 -3.40 -11.03
CA ASP A 29 -11.20 -3.79 -10.97
C ASP A 29 -11.46 -4.82 -9.85
N THR A 30 -10.44 -5.65 -9.53
CA THR A 30 -10.52 -6.72 -8.54
C THR A 30 -9.18 -6.92 -7.83
N ILE A 31 -9.23 -7.37 -6.57
CA ILE A 31 -8.05 -7.69 -5.75
C ILE A 31 -7.20 -8.79 -6.41
N LYS A 32 -7.84 -9.82 -6.98
CA LYS A 32 -7.14 -10.92 -7.67
C LYS A 32 -6.25 -10.44 -8.83
N LYS A 33 -6.69 -9.39 -9.54
CA LYS A 33 -5.93 -8.79 -10.65
C LYS A 33 -4.74 -7.99 -10.11
N ALA A 34 -4.93 -7.28 -9.00
CA ALA A 34 -3.83 -6.62 -8.28
C ALA A 34 -2.80 -7.65 -7.80
N ASP A 35 -3.26 -8.78 -7.25
CA ASP A 35 -2.38 -9.84 -6.74
C ASP A 35 -1.50 -10.47 -7.83
N LEU A 36 -2.05 -10.66 -9.04
CA LEU A 36 -1.34 -11.23 -10.17
C LEU A 36 -0.28 -10.28 -10.76
N ILE A 37 -0.55 -8.96 -10.73
CA ILE A 37 0.27 -7.95 -11.41
C ILE A 37 1.31 -7.33 -10.47
N GLU A 38 0.94 -7.03 -9.23
CA GLU A 38 1.80 -6.34 -8.28
C GLU A 38 2.79 -7.29 -7.60
N SER A 39 3.96 -6.75 -7.26
CA SER A 39 4.99 -7.50 -6.53
C SER A 39 4.64 -7.71 -5.06
N ASP A 40 5.12 -8.81 -4.47
CA ASP A 40 4.88 -9.21 -3.08
C ASP A 40 5.13 -8.09 -2.05
N HIS A 41 6.17 -7.27 -2.25
CA HIS A 41 6.50 -6.17 -1.35
C HIS A 41 5.48 -5.03 -1.38
N ILE A 42 4.88 -4.74 -2.55
CA ILE A 42 3.81 -3.75 -2.69
C ILE A 42 2.53 -4.28 -2.04
N ARG A 43 2.22 -5.57 -2.24
CA ARG A 43 1.05 -6.20 -1.63
C ARG A 43 1.12 -6.16 -0.11
N LYS A 44 2.24 -6.58 0.48
CA LYS A 44 2.45 -6.57 1.94
C LYS A 44 2.35 -5.18 2.58
N ARG A 45 2.62 -4.10 1.84
CA ARG A 45 2.51 -2.72 2.35
C ARG A 45 1.08 -2.19 2.32
N ASN A 46 0.32 -2.54 1.27
CA ASN A 46 -1.02 -1.99 1.06
C ASN A 46 -2.12 -2.88 1.67
N LEU A 47 -1.88 -4.18 1.84
CA LEU A 47 -2.78 -5.07 2.56
C LEU A 47 -2.67 -4.81 4.06
N PRO A 48 -3.80 -4.87 4.80
CA PRO A 48 -3.76 -4.81 6.25
C PRO A 48 -2.90 -5.98 6.76
N GLN A 49 -1.76 -5.66 7.36
CA GLN A 49 -1.00 -6.65 8.10
C GLN A 49 -1.75 -6.91 9.40
N GLU A 50 -2.03 -8.18 9.69
CA GLU A 50 -2.22 -8.58 11.08
C GLU A 50 -0.94 -8.19 11.81
N THR A 51 -0.99 -7.09 12.56
CA THR A 51 0.04 -6.77 13.53
C THR A 51 0.10 -7.97 14.46
N LYS A 52 1.12 -8.82 14.28
CA LYS A 52 1.59 -9.67 15.36
C LYS A 52 2.03 -8.71 16.43
N GLU A 53 1.14 -8.46 17.40
CA GLU A 53 1.51 -7.89 18.68
C GLU A 53 2.74 -8.68 19.11
N LYS A 54 3.89 -8.00 19.17
CA LYS A 54 5.02 -8.56 19.88
C LYS A 54 4.55 -8.56 21.32
N GLU A 55 4.18 -9.74 21.82
CA GLU A 55 4.18 -10.02 23.25
C GLU A 55 5.60 -9.73 23.75
N THR A 56 5.84 -8.49 24.15
CA THR A 56 6.90 -8.16 25.09
C THR A 56 6.45 -8.74 26.43
N GLU A 57 6.78 -10.00 26.65
CA GLU A 57 6.93 -10.53 28.01
C GLU A 57 8.23 -9.94 28.58
N GLU A 58 8.09 -8.98 29.49
CA GLU A 58 9.06 -8.67 30.56
C GLU A 58 8.42 -9.00 31.91
#